data_AF-M6JHM9-F1
#
_entry.id   AF-M6JHM9-F1
#
_cell.length_a   1.000
_cell.length_b   1.000
_cell.length_c   1.000
_cell.angle_alpha   90.00
_cell.angle_beta   90.00
_cell.angle_gamma   90.00
#
_symmetry.space_group_name_H-M   'P 1'
#
loop_
_entity.id
_entity.type
_entity.pdbx_description
1 polymer ?
#
loop_
_entity_poly.entity_id
_entity_poly.type
_entity_poly.pdbx_seq_one_letter_code
_entity_poly.pdbx_strand_id
1 'polypeptide(L)'
;MFVLPKIPKRWITIVSVSLFATWIVSCGLKPVPPPEGKFCDAWHKPVECVELNFRKGIGDLGQGPLPLRMKTVVLYDLEIENKQNVLVEVLHEHRVKITIPGKEPRLYLKIKDPGERKRRWEKAKEEWNEFFK
;
A
#
# COMPACT_ATOMS: atom_id res chain seq x y z
N MET A 1 -10.62 55.39 -40.68
CA MET A 1 -9.56 56.22 -40.07
C MET A 1 -9.84 56.33 -38.59
N PHE A 2 -8.79 56.11 -37.81
CA PHE A 2 -8.53 56.39 -36.39
C PHE A 2 -9.47 57.45 -35.73
N VAL A 3 -9.79 57.42 -34.44
CA VAL A 3 -8.85 57.50 -33.30
C VAL A 3 -9.59 57.12 -32.00
N LEU A 4 -8.99 56.22 -31.21
CA LEU A 4 -9.21 56.08 -29.77
C LEU A 4 -8.52 57.25 -29.03
N PRO A 5 -9.10 57.82 -27.97
CA PRO A 5 -8.30 58.36 -26.88
C PRO A 5 -8.44 57.52 -25.60
N LYS A 6 -7.30 57.45 -24.94
CA LYS A 6 -6.90 56.64 -23.79
C LYS A 6 -7.15 57.36 -22.45
N ILE A 7 -7.69 56.62 -21.46
CA ILE A 7 -7.21 56.47 -20.04
C ILE A 7 -7.41 57.70 -19.10
N PRO A 8 -7.36 57.61 -17.72
CA PRO A 8 -7.94 56.72 -16.70
C PRO A 8 -8.71 57.51 -15.59
N LYS A 9 -9.30 56.84 -14.58
CA LYS A 9 -9.09 57.16 -13.13
C LYS A 9 -9.87 56.22 -12.18
N ARG A 10 -9.17 55.17 -11.74
CA ARG A 10 -8.95 54.76 -10.32
C ARG A 10 -10.05 55.10 -9.30
N TRP A 11 -10.91 54.15 -8.98
CA TRP A 11 -11.61 54.09 -7.68
C TRP A 11 -11.36 52.70 -7.07
N ILE A 12 -10.63 52.68 -5.95
CA ILE A 12 -10.35 51.51 -5.10
C ILE A 12 -11.07 51.79 -3.78
N THR A 13 -12.04 50.95 -3.39
CA THR A 13 -12.55 50.85 -2.02
C THR A 13 -13.24 49.48 -1.85
N ILE A 14 -12.49 48.41 -1.58
CA ILE A 14 -12.24 47.69 -0.30
C ILE A 14 -13.49 46.99 0.32
N VAL A 15 -13.24 45.74 0.73
CA VAL A 15 -13.74 45.02 1.92
C VAL A 15 -14.77 43.91 1.64
N SER A 16 -14.29 42.68 1.87
CA SER A 16 -15.00 41.58 2.53
C SER A 16 -16.20 40.96 1.82
N VAL A 17 -16.09 39.69 1.42
CA VAL A 17 -16.64 38.59 2.24
C VAL A 17 -15.86 37.31 1.92
N SER A 18 -15.32 36.75 2.98
CA SER A 18 -14.79 35.40 3.12
C SER A 18 -15.73 34.33 2.53
N LEU A 19 -15.35 33.71 1.42
CA LEU A 19 -15.94 32.46 0.96
C LEU A 19 -14.97 31.32 1.28
N PHE A 20 -15.27 30.70 2.41
CA PHE A 20 -14.79 29.42 2.91
C PHE A 20 -14.22 28.50 1.81
N ALA A 21 -12.90 28.39 1.77
CA ALA A 21 -12.28 27.20 1.22
C ALA A 21 -12.58 26.06 2.18
N THR A 22 -13.68 25.35 1.94
CA THR A 22 -14.01 24.10 2.61
C THR A 22 -12.84 23.14 2.42
N TRP A 23 -12.02 22.99 3.45
CA TRP A 23 -11.12 21.84 3.57
C TRP A 23 -11.99 20.61 3.64
N ILE A 24 -12.19 19.95 2.50
CA ILE A 24 -12.70 18.60 2.46
C ILE A 24 -11.58 17.73 3.02
N VAL A 25 -11.51 17.65 4.35
CA VAL A 25 -10.74 16.61 5.01
C VAL A 25 -11.49 15.33 4.69
N SER A 26 -11.15 14.70 3.57
CA SER A 26 -11.56 13.34 3.24
C SER A 26 -10.89 12.40 4.24
N CYS A 27 -11.37 12.42 5.48
CA CYS A 27 -11.03 11.47 6.53
C CYS A 27 -11.81 10.17 6.25
N GLY A 28 -11.58 9.59 5.07
CA GLY A 28 -11.98 8.22 4.80
C GLY A 28 -10.99 7.32 5.52
N LEU A 29 -11.47 6.36 6.30
CA LEU A 29 -10.63 5.30 6.87
C LEU A 29 -9.85 4.66 5.72
N LYS A 30 -8.54 4.96 5.65
CA LYS A 30 -7.68 4.40 4.63
C LYS A 30 -7.67 2.90 4.86
N PRO A 31 -8.07 2.09 3.87
CA PRO A 31 -8.15 0.65 4.05
C PRO A 31 -6.80 0.13 4.55
N VAL A 32 -6.84 -0.58 5.67
CA VAL A 32 -5.63 -1.04 6.35
C VAL A 32 -4.99 -2.12 5.46
N PRO A 33 -3.74 -1.91 5.00
CA PRO A 33 -3.08 -2.88 4.16
C PRO A 33 -2.90 -4.21 4.93
N PRO A 34 -2.91 -5.34 4.21
CA PRO A 34 -2.69 -6.65 4.81
C PRO A 34 -1.38 -6.69 5.63
N PRO A 35 -1.30 -7.55 6.66
CA PRO A 35 -0.08 -7.70 7.42
C PRO A 35 1.02 -8.36 6.57
N GLU A 36 2.27 -8.11 6.94
CA GLU A 36 3.43 -8.80 6.38
C GLU A 36 3.35 -10.32 6.61
N GLY A 37 4.03 -11.10 5.77
CA GLY A 37 4.10 -12.54 5.95
C GLY A 37 4.97 -13.25 4.92
N LYS A 38 5.30 -14.49 5.26
CA LYS A 38 5.93 -15.44 4.35
C LYS A 38 4.85 -16.31 3.70
N PHE A 39 4.85 -16.37 2.39
CA PHE A 39 3.86 -17.07 1.59
C PHE A 39 4.56 -18.14 0.76
N CYS A 40 4.06 -19.37 0.76
CA CYS A 40 4.67 -20.46 0.01
C CYS A 40 3.66 -21.18 -0.89
N ASP A 41 4.12 -21.60 -2.06
CA ASP A 41 3.35 -22.46 -2.96
C ASP A 41 3.42 -23.90 -2.45
N ALA A 42 2.32 -24.36 -1.88
CA ALA A 42 2.21 -25.73 -1.36
C ALA A 42 1.81 -26.76 -2.43
N TRP A 43 1.40 -26.31 -3.62
CA TRP A 43 0.92 -27.18 -4.69
C TRP A 43 2.06 -27.67 -5.59
N HIS A 44 3.03 -26.81 -5.89
CA HIS A 44 4.13 -27.14 -6.79
C HIS A 44 5.41 -27.54 -6.05
N LYS A 45 6.20 -28.45 -6.63
CA LYS A 45 7.52 -28.85 -6.15
C LYS A 45 8.59 -28.39 -7.14
N PRO A 46 9.70 -27.77 -6.70
CA PRO A 46 10.06 -27.47 -5.31
C PRO A 46 9.18 -26.38 -4.68
N VAL A 47 9.05 -26.40 -3.35
CA VAL A 47 8.27 -25.40 -2.61
C VAL A 47 8.98 -24.05 -2.75
N GLU A 48 8.33 -23.12 -3.43
CA GLU A 48 8.79 -21.75 -3.58
C GLU A 48 8.12 -20.87 -2.51
N CYS A 49 8.93 -20.13 -1.76
CA CYS A 49 8.46 -19.21 -0.73
C CYS A 49 8.88 -17.78 -1.07
N VAL A 50 7.98 -16.84 -0.79
CA VAL A 50 8.18 -15.40 -1.00
C VAL A 50 7.84 -14.66 0.29
N GLU A 51 8.47 -13.52 0.51
CA GLU A 51 8.23 -12.68 1.68
C GLU A 51 7.62 -11.35 1.23
N LEU A 52 6.41 -11.06 1.68
CA LEU A 52 5.66 -9.88 1.26
C LEU A 52 5.34 -8.99 2.44
N ASN A 53 5.73 -7.73 2.34
CA ASN A 53 5.47 -6.69 3.31
C ASN A 53 4.64 -5.55 2.69
N PHE A 54 3.32 -5.73 2.71
CA PHE A 54 2.37 -4.76 2.17
C PHE A 54 2.37 -3.42 2.91
N ARG A 55 2.83 -3.39 4.17
CA ARG A 55 2.91 -2.16 4.98
C ARG A 55 4.13 -1.32 4.64
N LYS A 56 5.27 -1.97 4.40
CA LYS A 56 6.51 -1.30 3.98
C LYS A 56 6.60 -1.12 2.47
N GLY A 57 5.73 -1.77 1.69
CA GLY A 57 5.77 -1.74 0.23
C GLY A 57 7.00 -2.46 -0.33
N ILE A 58 7.36 -3.59 0.28
CA ILE A 58 8.53 -4.39 -0.11
C ILE A 58 8.09 -5.84 -0.29
N GLY A 59 8.55 -6.50 -1.36
CA GLY A 59 8.36 -7.93 -1.57
C GLY A 59 9.65 -8.59 -2.05
N ASP A 60 9.94 -9.78 -1.56
CA ASP A 60 11.10 -10.59 -1.96
C ASP A 60 10.61 -11.90 -2.60
N LEU A 61 10.95 -12.09 -3.88
CA LEU A 61 10.65 -13.29 -4.66
C LEU A 61 11.80 -14.33 -4.64
N GLY A 62 12.74 -14.20 -3.71
CA GLY A 62 13.97 -15.01 -3.61
C GLY A 62 15.17 -14.40 -4.35
N GLN A 63 15.01 -13.20 -4.90
CA GLN A 63 16.04 -12.45 -5.64
C GLN A 63 16.51 -11.20 -4.89
N GLY A 64 15.95 -10.96 -3.70
CA GLY A 64 16.16 -9.77 -2.90
C GLY A 64 14.92 -8.87 -2.81
N PRO A 65 14.97 -7.83 -1.96
CA PRO A 65 13.84 -6.95 -1.71
C PRO A 65 13.56 -6.07 -2.93
N LEU A 66 12.34 -6.18 -3.46
CA LEU A 66 11.83 -5.40 -4.58
C LEU A 66 10.67 -4.49 -4.12
N PRO A 67 10.49 -3.33 -4.77
CA PRO A 67 9.42 -2.41 -4.42
C PRO A 67 8.05 -3.00 -4.80
N LEU A 68 7.15 -3.06 -3.82
CA LEU A 68 5.76 -3.50 -3.96
C LEU A 68 4.85 -2.27 -3.92
N ARG A 69 4.29 -1.85 -5.06
CA ARG A 69 3.37 -0.70 -5.11
C ARG A 69 1.92 -1.18 -5.06
N MET A 70 1.10 -0.38 -4.38
CA MET A 70 -0.30 -0.68 -4.16
C MET A 70 -1.13 -0.06 -5.28
N LYS A 71 -1.88 -0.88 -6.03
CA LYS A 71 -2.91 -0.40 -6.97
C LYS A 71 -4.24 -0.28 -6.26
N THR A 72 -4.61 -1.32 -5.50
CA THR A 72 -5.76 -1.34 -4.60
C THR A 72 -5.39 -2.09 -3.32
N VAL A 73 -6.29 -2.13 -2.34
CA VAL A 73 -6.10 -2.84 -1.06
C VAL A 73 -5.74 -4.31 -1.25
N VAL A 74 -6.17 -4.90 -2.36
CA VAL A 74 -6.01 -6.32 -2.68
C VAL A 74 -5.12 -6.54 -3.91
N LEU A 75 -4.68 -5.51 -4.62
CA LEU A 75 -3.86 -5.64 -5.82
C LEU A 75 -2.60 -4.80 -5.71
N TYR A 76 -1.47 -5.46 -5.91
CA TYR A 76 -0.14 -4.88 -5.85
C TYR A 76 0.64 -5.24 -7.09
N ASP A 77 1.57 -4.36 -7.48
CA ASP A 77 2.58 -4.63 -8.50
C ASP A 77 3.97 -4.68 -7.87
N LEU A 78 4.79 -5.59 -8.37
CA LEU A 78 6.17 -5.75 -7.98
C LEU A 78 7.04 -5.61 -9.23
N GLU A 79 7.91 -4.61 -9.21
CA GLU A 79 8.74 -4.24 -10.37
C GLU A 79 10.07 -5.00 -10.31
N ILE A 80 10.30 -5.88 -11.29
CA ILE A 80 11.56 -6.62 -11.47
C ILE A 80 12.46 -5.83 -12.44
N GLU A 81 13.79 -5.99 -12.33
CA GLU A 81 14.84 -5.29 -13.11
C GLU A 81 14.60 -5.21 -14.64
N ASN A 82 13.80 -6.10 -15.22
CA ASN A 82 13.44 -6.10 -16.65
C ASN A 82 12.14 -5.34 -17.00
N LYS A 83 11.64 -4.43 -16.15
CA LYS A 83 10.34 -3.72 -16.29
C LYS A 83 9.13 -4.66 -16.42
N GLN A 84 9.29 -5.91 -16.02
CA GLN A 84 8.19 -6.85 -15.93
C GLN A 84 7.49 -6.65 -14.58
N ASN A 85 6.21 -6.30 -14.64
CA ASN A 85 5.40 -6.12 -13.45
C ASN A 85 4.79 -7.47 -13.07
N VAL A 86 5.22 -7.99 -11.92
CA VAL A 86 4.56 -9.12 -11.29
C VAL A 86 3.31 -8.61 -10.58
N LEU A 87 2.17 -9.24 -10.85
CA LEU A 87 0.92 -8.89 -10.20
C LEU A 87 0.74 -9.75 -8.95
N VAL A 88 0.53 -9.12 -7.80
CA VAL A 88 0.27 -9.78 -6.52
C VAL A 88 -1.16 -9.44 -6.10
N GLU A 89 -2.02 -10.44 -6.11
CA GLU A 89 -3.41 -10.34 -5.66
C GLU A 89 -3.56 -10.97 -4.28
N VAL A 90 -4.06 -10.20 -3.32
CA VAL A 90 -4.34 -10.65 -1.96
C VAL A 90 -5.77 -11.18 -1.92
N LEU A 91 -5.88 -12.48 -1.68
CA LEU A 91 -7.13 -13.21 -1.61
C LEU A 91 -7.59 -13.37 -0.15
N HIS A 92 -8.79 -13.92 0.02
CA HIS A 92 -9.34 -14.25 1.33
C HIS A 92 -8.45 -15.28 2.06
N GLU A 93 -8.54 -15.33 3.38
CA GLU A 93 -7.83 -16.31 4.24
C GLU A 93 -6.29 -16.27 4.17
N HIS A 94 -5.69 -15.09 4.01
CA HIS A 94 -4.23 -14.93 3.95
C HIS A 94 -3.56 -15.70 2.80
N ARG A 95 -4.25 -15.81 1.66
CA ARG A 95 -3.71 -16.37 0.43
C ARG A 95 -3.30 -15.24 -0.51
N VAL A 96 -2.28 -15.47 -1.33
CA VAL A 96 -1.89 -14.53 -2.37
C VAL A 96 -1.72 -15.25 -3.69
N LYS A 97 -2.20 -14.64 -4.76
CA LYS A 97 -2.02 -15.13 -6.12
C LYS A 97 -0.98 -14.25 -6.80
N ILE A 98 0.10 -14.86 -7.27
CA ILE A 98 1.21 -14.16 -7.92
C ILE A 98 1.20 -14.54 -9.38
N THR A 99 1.11 -13.52 -10.24
CA THR A 99 1.12 -13.68 -11.69
C THR A 99 2.39 -13.06 -12.24
N ILE A 100 3.29 -13.92 -12.68
CA ILE A 100 4.54 -13.51 -13.35
C ILE A 100 4.26 -13.49 -14.86
N PRO A 101 4.62 -12.41 -15.58
CA PRO A 101 4.44 -12.35 -17.03
C PRO A 101 5.05 -13.57 -17.73
N GLY A 102 4.27 -14.22 -18.59
CA GLY A 102 4.70 -15.41 -19.33
C GLY A 102 4.70 -16.73 -18.55
N LYS A 103 4.25 -16.73 -17.28
CA LYS A 103 4.02 -17.95 -16.49
C LYS A 103 2.55 -18.04 -16.07
N GLU A 104 2.12 -19.26 -15.75
CA GLU A 104 0.82 -19.45 -15.13
C GLU A 104 0.78 -18.82 -13.73
N PRO A 105 -0.36 -18.23 -13.33
CA PRO A 105 -0.51 -17.64 -12.00
C PRO A 105 -0.47 -18.72 -10.93
N ARG A 106 0.33 -18.49 -9.88
CA ARG A 106 0.51 -19.43 -8.77
C ARG A 106 -0.14 -18.92 -7.49
N LEU A 107 -0.65 -19.84 -6.68
CA LEU A 107 -1.30 -19.54 -5.41
C LEU A 107 -0.33 -19.86 -4.26
N TYR A 108 -0.12 -18.89 -3.38
CA TYR A 108 0.74 -19.02 -2.22
C TYR A 108 -0.09 -18.85 -0.94
N LEU A 109 0.24 -19.67 0.06
CA LEU A 109 -0.42 -19.67 1.36
C LEU A 109 0.49 -19.03 2.40
N LYS A 110 -0.06 -18.14 3.23
CA LYS A 110 0.69 -17.60 4.37
C LYS A 110 1.05 -18.73 5.33
N ILE A 111 2.34 -18.93 5.56
CA ILE A 111 2.83 -19.84 6.59
C ILE A 111 2.81 -19.10 7.94
N LYS A 112 2.34 -19.79 8.98
CA LYS A 112 2.44 -19.30 10.35
C LYS A 112 3.88 -19.42 10.80
N ASP A 113 4.54 -18.28 11.02
CA ASP A 113 5.87 -18.28 11.63
C ASP A 113 5.75 -18.62 13.14
N PRO A 114 6.39 -19.69 13.63
CA PRO A 114 6.39 -20.01 15.06
C PRO A 114 6.94 -18.87 15.93
N GLY A 115 7.85 -18.03 15.40
CA GLY A 115 8.39 -16.86 16.10
C GLY A 115 7.39 -15.70 16.25
N GLU A 116 6.47 -15.55 15.31
CA GLU A 116 5.47 -14.47 15.32
C GLU A 116 4.52 -14.59 16.52
N ARG A 117 4.16 -15.82 16.91
CA ARG A 117 3.34 -16.07 18.10
C ARG A 117 4.03 -15.58 19.37
N LYS A 118 5.33 -15.85 19.51
CA LYS A 118 6.12 -15.43 20.67
C LYS A 118 6.21 -13.90 20.76
N ARG A 119 6.50 -13.23 19.64
CA ARG A 119 6.55 -11.76 19.57
C ARG A 119 5.21 -11.10 19.89
N ARG A 120 4.09 -11.64 19.37
CA ARG A 120 2.75 -11.13 19.71
C ARG A 120 2.43 -11.32 21.20
N TRP A 121 2.85 -12.45 21.77
CA TRP A 121 2.67 -12.71 23.20
C TRP A 121 3.47 -11.75 24.08
N GLU A 122 4.74 -11.52 23.74
CA GLU A 122 5.60 -10.57 24.46
C GLU A 122 5.04 -9.15 24.41
N LYS A 123 4.62 -8.69 23.23
CA LYS A 123 3.97 -7.38 23.07
C LYS A 123 2.67 -7.26 23.87
N ALA A 124 1.81 -8.28 23.82
CA ALA A 124 0.58 -8.29 24.59
C ALA A 124 0.84 -8.30 26.11
N LYS A 125 1.91 -8.95 26.56
CA LYS A 125 2.35 -8.95 27.96
C LYS A 125 2.84 -7.56 28.39
N GLU A 126 3.59 -6.86 27.55
CA GLU A 126 4.00 -5.47 27.80
C GLU A 126 2.80 -4.53 27.91
N GLU A 127 1.88 -4.57 26.93
CA GLU A 127 0.66 -3.77 26.94
C GLU A 127 -0.21 -4.08 28.18
N TRP A 128 -0.34 -5.35 28.55
CA TRP A 128 -1.07 -5.76 29.75
C TRP A 128 -0.42 -5.21 31.03
N ASN A 129 0.91 -5.27 31.14
CA ASN A 129 1.61 -4.72 32.30
C ASN A 129 1.49 -3.19 32.41
N GLU A 130 1.41 -2.47 31.29
CA GLU A 130 1.15 -1.02 31.31
C GLU A 130 -0.29 -0.69 31.72
N PHE A 131 -1.27 -1.51 31.34
CA PHE A 131 -2.68 -1.30 31.70
C PHE A 131 -2.96 -1.43 33.20
N PHE A 132 -2.16 -2.21 33.93
CA PHE A 132 -2.32 -2.45 35.38
C PHE A 132 -1.25 -1.75 36.24
N LYS A 133 -0.52 -0.79 35.66
CA LYS A 133 0.44 0.06 36.36
C LYS A 133 -0.20 1.39 36.75
#